data_AF-A0A933CKG4-F1
#
_entry.id   AF-A0A933CKG4-F1
#
_cell.length_a   1.000
_cell.length_b   1.000
_cell.length_c   1.000
_cell.angle_alpha   90.00
_cell.angle_beta   90.00
_cell.angle_gamma   90.00
#
_symmetry.space_group_name_H-M   'P 1'
#
loop_
_entity.id
_entity.type
_entity.pdbx_description
1 polymer ?
#
loop_
_entity_poly.entity_id
_entity_poly.type
_entity_poly.pdbx_seq_one_letter_code
_entity_poly.pdbx_strand_id
1 'polypeptide(L)'
;MPNADTVRTAAIAQGRRVKRINALTALACGVLPAVALALWRPGGPEAWLAGLLAGLVWANGFEYVYHRFLLHLPGSFFGRPHLAHHASIGTPGEAADLNLAGSSARVVLLFAANGAPIVAADLLLGLRVAPAMLLAFAAYLMAAEEIHWRIHLGGRLPPGLGSARTYHFAHHERPESRFNIFLPLFDWLLGHARG
;
A
#
# COMPACT_ATOMS: atom_id res chain seq x y z
N MET A 1 20.90 3.52 29.36
CA MET A 1 20.20 2.99 28.17
C MET A 1 18.74 3.41 28.26
N PRO A 2 18.09 3.85 27.17
CA PRO A 2 16.67 4.17 27.20
C PRO A 2 15.84 2.93 27.55
N ASN A 3 14.76 3.11 28.32
CA ASN A 3 13.83 2.01 28.61
C ASN A 3 12.94 1.71 27.39
N ALA A 4 12.29 0.53 27.39
CA ALA A 4 11.47 0.07 26.26
C ALA A 4 10.34 1.04 25.88
N ASP A 5 9.70 1.69 26.85
CA ASP A 5 8.61 2.63 26.58
C ASP A 5 9.07 3.91 25.88
N THR A 6 10.28 4.39 26.24
CA THR A 6 10.90 5.53 25.57
C THR A 6 11.20 5.20 24.10
N VAL A 7 11.76 4.02 23.84
CA VAL A 7 12.02 3.54 22.47
C VAL A 7 10.71 3.42 21.68
N ARG A 8 9.67 2.83 22.28
CA ARG A 8 8.35 2.66 21.66
C ARG A 8 7.71 3.99 21.30
N THR A 9 7.73 4.95 22.20
CA THR A 9 7.15 6.28 21.97
C THR A 9 7.87 7.00 20.83
N ALA A 10 9.21 6.95 20.81
CA ALA A 10 10.00 7.55 19.73
C ALA A 10 9.74 6.86 18.38
N ALA A 11 9.69 5.53 18.35
CA ALA A 11 9.41 4.75 17.15
C ALA A 11 8.03 5.08 16.56
N ILE A 12 7.00 5.18 17.39
CA ILE A 12 5.65 5.58 16.96
C ILE A 12 5.65 7.00 16.39
N ALA A 13 6.32 7.94 17.05
CA ALA A 13 6.39 9.33 16.58
C ALA A 13 7.10 9.43 15.22
N GLN A 14 8.23 8.76 15.07
CA GLN A 14 8.98 8.68 13.80
C GLN A 14 8.14 8.03 12.71
N GLY A 15 7.58 6.85 12.98
CA GLY A 15 6.79 6.10 12.01
C GLY A 15 5.57 6.88 11.53
N ARG A 16 4.84 7.55 12.44
CA ARG A 16 3.70 8.43 12.08
C ARG A 16 4.12 9.61 11.22
N ARG A 17 5.28 10.21 11.47
CA ARG A 17 5.81 11.30 10.65
C ARG A 17 6.06 10.82 9.22
N VAL A 18 6.73 9.67 9.06
CA VAL A 18 6.99 9.07 7.74
C VAL A 18 5.68 8.71 7.04
N LYS A 19 4.76 8.04 7.73
CA LYS A 19 3.42 7.72 7.22
C LYS A 19 2.67 8.95 6.69
N ARG A 20 2.70 10.06 7.43
CA ARG A 20 2.06 11.31 7.02
C ARG A 20 2.69 11.88 5.76
N ILE A 21 4.02 11.87 5.68
CA ILE A 21 4.75 12.33 4.48
C ILE A 21 4.41 11.43 3.29
N ASN A 22 4.43 10.12 3.45
CA ASN A 22 4.06 9.15 2.42
C ASN A 22 2.62 9.37 1.93
N ALA A 23 1.67 9.61 2.84
CA ALA A 23 0.29 9.90 2.48
C ALA A 23 0.14 11.21 1.68
N LEU A 24 0.85 12.27 2.08
CA LEU A 24 0.86 13.54 1.33
C LEU A 24 1.50 13.36 -0.06
N THR A 25 2.57 12.58 -0.16
CA THR A 25 3.18 12.23 -1.45
C THR A 25 2.23 11.41 -2.30
N ALA A 26 1.52 10.44 -1.74
CA ALA A 26 0.54 9.64 -2.46
C ALA A 26 -0.64 10.48 -2.97
N LEU A 27 -1.12 11.42 -2.15
CA LEU A 27 -2.14 12.38 -2.57
C LEU A 27 -1.63 13.24 -3.73
N ALA A 28 -0.43 13.80 -3.64
CA ALA A 28 0.14 14.60 -4.72
C ALA A 28 0.31 13.78 -6.02
N CYS A 29 0.90 12.59 -5.92
CA CYS A 29 1.16 11.71 -7.07
C CYS A 29 -0.10 11.10 -7.68
N GLY A 30 -1.19 10.97 -6.94
CA GLY A 30 -2.47 10.47 -7.47
C GLY A 30 -3.40 11.57 -7.95
N VAL A 31 -3.62 12.59 -7.11
CA VAL A 31 -4.61 13.64 -7.35
C VAL A 31 -4.17 14.59 -8.45
N LEU A 32 -2.93 15.08 -8.43
CA LEU A 32 -2.47 16.06 -9.42
C LEU A 32 -2.57 15.51 -10.87
N PRO A 33 -2.03 14.32 -11.20
CA PRO A 33 -2.21 13.78 -12.54
C PRO A 33 -3.65 13.40 -12.84
N ALA A 34 -4.43 12.91 -11.87
CA ALA A 34 -5.85 12.63 -12.09
C ALA A 34 -6.63 13.89 -12.48
N VAL A 35 -6.41 15.01 -11.77
CA VAL A 35 -7.04 16.31 -12.09
C VAL A 35 -6.59 16.80 -13.45
N ALA A 36 -5.28 16.77 -13.74
CA ALA A 36 -4.75 17.20 -15.03
C ALA A 36 -5.36 16.40 -16.19
N LEU A 37 -5.45 15.07 -16.06
CA LEU A 37 -6.05 14.19 -17.06
C LEU A 37 -7.56 14.41 -17.18
N ALA A 38 -8.28 14.60 -16.08
CA ALA A 38 -9.73 14.83 -16.09
C ALA A 38 -10.10 16.16 -16.75
N LEU A 39 -9.27 17.20 -16.56
CA LEU A 39 -9.44 18.49 -17.23
C LEU A 39 -9.12 18.42 -18.72
N TRP A 40 -8.09 17.67 -19.10
CA TRP A 40 -7.68 17.53 -20.50
C TRP A 40 -8.61 16.59 -21.30
N ARG A 41 -9.03 15.47 -20.71
CA ARG A 41 -9.87 14.44 -21.33
C ARG A 41 -11.02 14.05 -20.40
N PRO A 42 -12.08 14.88 -20.31
CA PRO A 42 -13.19 14.61 -19.40
C PRO A 42 -13.91 13.30 -19.77
N GLY A 43 -14.09 12.47 -18.75
CA GLY A 43 -14.90 11.24 -18.79
C GLY A 43 -16.27 11.45 -18.15
N GLY A 44 -17.27 10.71 -18.62
CA GLY A 44 -18.61 10.71 -18.02
C GLY A 44 -18.67 9.89 -16.71
N PRO A 45 -19.80 9.92 -15.98
CA PRO A 45 -19.97 9.20 -14.71
C PRO A 45 -19.68 7.70 -14.81
N GLU A 46 -20.01 7.07 -15.93
CA GLU A 46 -19.74 5.65 -16.18
C GLU A 46 -18.24 5.34 -16.20
N ALA A 47 -17.43 6.18 -16.87
CA ALA A 47 -15.99 6.04 -16.90
C ALA A 47 -15.37 6.25 -15.50
N TRP A 48 -15.92 7.16 -14.72
CA TRP A 48 -15.51 7.37 -13.33
C TRP A 48 -15.81 6.15 -12.45
N LEU A 49 -17.02 5.59 -12.54
CA LEU A 49 -17.39 4.40 -11.78
C LEU A 49 -16.55 3.19 -12.19
N ALA A 50 -16.45 2.93 -13.51
CA ALA A 50 -15.64 1.84 -14.04
C ALA A 50 -14.17 1.98 -13.63
N GLY A 51 -13.60 3.18 -13.75
CA GLY A 51 -12.23 3.45 -13.35
C GLY A 51 -11.98 3.33 -11.85
N LEU A 52 -12.93 3.73 -11.00
CA LEU A 52 -12.79 3.54 -9.54
C LEU A 52 -12.78 2.04 -9.19
N LEU A 53 -13.71 1.26 -9.73
CA LEU A 53 -13.80 -0.19 -9.47
C LEU A 53 -12.57 -0.93 -10.02
N ALA A 54 -12.21 -0.67 -11.27
CA ALA A 54 -11.02 -1.25 -11.89
C ALA A 54 -9.75 -0.84 -11.15
N GLY A 55 -9.66 0.42 -10.71
CA GLY A 55 -8.54 0.94 -9.94
C GLY A 55 -8.36 0.26 -8.59
N LEU A 56 -9.44 -0.06 -7.88
CA LEU A 56 -9.37 -0.80 -6.60
C LEU A 56 -8.88 -2.25 -6.80
N VAL A 57 -9.41 -2.95 -7.81
CA VAL A 57 -8.96 -4.31 -8.14
C VAL A 57 -7.49 -4.30 -8.57
N TRP A 58 -7.13 -3.33 -9.42
CA TRP A 58 -5.76 -3.13 -9.87
C TRP A 58 -4.80 -2.83 -8.71
N ALA A 59 -5.17 -1.93 -7.79
CA ALA A 59 -4.36 -1.59 -6.64
C ALA A 59 -4.12 -2.78 -5.70
N ASN A 60 -5.13 -3.62 -5.49
CA ASN A 60 -4.99 -4.85 -4.73
C ASN A 60 -4.04 -5.86 -5.40
N GLY A 61 -4.14 -6.02 -6.72
CA GLY A 61 -3.20 -6.87 -7.48
C GLY A 61 -1.77 -6.30 -7.49
N PHE A 62 -1.64 -4.99 -7.61
CA PHE A 62 -0.35 -4.30 -7.52
C PHE A 62 0.28 -4.50 -6.14
N GLU A 63 -0.47 -4.33 -5.06
CA GLU A 63 0.01 -4.61 -3.70
C GLU A 63 0.54 -6.05 -3.58
N TYR A 64 -0.20 -7.04 -4.08
CA TYR A 64 0.23 -8.43 -4.08
C TYR A 64 1.58 -8.61 -4.78
N VAL A 65 1.72 -8.10 -6.01
CA VAL A 65 2.96 -8.21 -6.80
C VAL A 65 4.11 -7.46 -6.14
N TYR A 66 3.85 -6.24 -5.67
CA TYR A 66 4.82 -5.41 -4.97
C TYR A 66 5.33 -6.09 -3.71
N HIS A 67 4.42 -6.61 -2.87
CA HIS A 67 4.80 -7.25 -1.62
C HIS A 67 5.55 -8.56 -1.88
N ARG A 68 5.03 -9.41 -2.78
CA ARG A 68 5.67 -10.68 -3.09
C ARG A 68 7.05 -10.55 -3.73
N PHE A 69 7.20 -9.68 -4.72
CA PHE A 69 8.39 -9.69 -5.57
C PHE A 69 9.36 -8.55 -5.31
N LEU A 70 8.91 -7.41 -4.79
CA LEU A 70 9.78 -6.26 -4.53
C LEU A 70 10.11 -6.11 -3.05
N LEU A 71 9.12 -6.26 -2.16
CA LEU A 71 9.35 -6.19 -0.72
C LEU A 71 10.06 -7.44 -0.17
N HIS A 72 9.84 -8.63 -0.75
CA HIS A 72 10.55 -9.85 -0.35
C HIS A 72 11.81 -10.13 -1.15
N LEU A 73 12.28 -9.20 -1.99
CA LEU A 73 13.57 -9.32 -2.68
C LEU A 73 14.72 -8.84 -1.77
N PRO A 74 15.58 -9.75 -1.25
CA PRO A 74 16.57 -9.39 -0.24
C PRO A 74 17.59 -8.38 -0.75
N GLY A 75 18.01 -7.47 0.13
CA GLY A 75 19.03 -6.46 -0.18
C GLY A 75 18.61 -5.35 -1.15
N SER A 76 17.41 -5.43 -1.74
CA SER A 76 16.89 -4.44 -2.67
C SER A 76 16.42 -3.15 -1.99
N PHE A 77 16.21 -2.09 -2.79
CA PHE A 77 15.76 -0.78 -2.30
C PHE A 77 14.41 -0.84 -1.57
N PHE A 78 13.51 -1.72 -2.02
CA PHE A 78 12.20 -1.97 -1.43
C PHE A 78 12.24 -3.04 -0.34
N GLY A 79 13.07 -4.07 -0.50
CA GLY A 79 13.09 -5.20 0.43
C GLY A 79 13.82 -4.95 1.74
N ARG A 80 14.90 -4.16 1.76
CA ARG A 80 15.60 -3.82 3.01
C ARG A 80 14.68 -3.30 4.14
N PRO A 81 13.87 -2.25 3.93
CA PRO A 81 12.98 -1.76 4.98
C PRO A 81 11.89 -2.78 5.36
N HIS A 82 11.38 -3.55 4.40
CA HIS A 82 10.36 -4.56 4.69
C HIS A 82 10.89 -5.73 5.50
N LEU A 83 12.09 -6.20 5.21
CA LEU A 83 12.75 -7.24 5.99
C LEU A 83 13.15 -6.74 7.38
N ALA A 84 13.48 -5.45 7.52
CA ALA A 84 13.67 -4.82 8.83
C ALA A 84 12.36 -4.82 9.64
N HIS A 85 11.22 -4.51 9.01
CA HIS A 85 9.90 -4.65 9.61
C HIS A 85 9.62 -6.07 10.08
N HIS A 86 9.87 -7.09 9.25
CA HIS A 86 9.74 -8.50 9.66
C HIS A 86 10.62 -8.85 10.86
N ALA A 87 11.83 -8.30 10.94
CA ALA A 87 12.75 -8.55 12.04
C ALA A 87 12.40 -7.78 13.33
N SER A 88 11.63 -6.70 13.24
CA SER A 88 11.33 -5.82 14.39
C SER A 88 9.97 -6.08 15.06
N ILE A 89 9.20 -7.07 14.60
CA ILE A 89 7.90 -7.45 15.15
C ILE A 89 8.00 -7.74 16.66
N GLY A 90 7.10 -7.16 17.43
CA GLY A 90 7.01 -7.34 18.88
C GLY A 90 8.08 -6.58 19.67
N THR A 91 9.08 -6.02 18.99
CA THR A 91 10.10 -5.18 19.65
C THR A 91 9.53 -3.80 19.97
N PRO A 92 10.11 -3.07 20.95
CA PRO A 92 9.74 -1.68 21.17
C PRO A 92 9.94 -0.78 19.94
N GLY A 93 10.84 -1.15 19.01
CA GLY A 93 11.19 -0.34 17.83
C GLY A 93 10.30 -0.54 16.61
N GLU A 94 9.44 -1.56 16.59
CA GLU A 94 8.65 -2.02 15.43
C GLU A 94 8.02 -0.88 14.61
N ALA A 95 7.41 0.09 15.30
CA ALA A 95 6.68 1.17 14.65
C ALA A 95 7.52 2.07 13.72
N ALA A 96 8.84 2.08 13.88
CA ALA A 96 9.74 2.83 13.01
C ALA A 96 9.86 2.19 11.61
N ASP A 97 9.70 0.86 11.52
CA ASP A 97 9.87 0.08 10.30
C ASP A 97 8.54 -0.26 9.61
N LEU A 98 7.39 -0.01 10.26
CA LEU A 98 6.06 -0.38 9.78
C LEU A 98 5.62 0.22 8.43
N ASN A 99 6.28 1.27 7.94
CA ASN A 99 5.76 1.99 6.78
C ASN A 99 6.03 1.25 5.47
N LEU A 100 4.97 0.90 4.72
CA LEU A 100 5.02 0.01 3.56
C LEU A 100 5.93 0.53 2.44
N ALA A 101 5.88 1.84 2.18
CA ALA A 101 6.81 2.50 1.25
C ALA A 101 8.09 2.98 1.97
N GLY A 102 8.08 3.16 3.28
CA GLY A 102 9.22 3.62 4.08
C GLY A 102 9.78 5.03 3.77
N SER A 103 9.50 5.62 2.60
CA SER A 103 9.92 6.96 2.20
C SER A 103 9.09 7.51 1.04
N SER A 104 9.04 8.83 0.91
CA SER A 104 8.37 9.53 -0.20
C SER A 104 8.95 9.17 -1.57
N ALA A 105 10.26 8.97 -1.67
CA ALA A 105 10.91 8.56 -2.92
C ALA A 105 10.36 7.20 -3.43
N ARG A 106 10.14 6.23 -2.52
CA ARG A 106 9.50 4.97 -2.87
C ARG A 106 8.06 5.16 -3.30
N VAL A 107 7.29 6.01 -2.61
CA VAL A 107 5.91 6.35 -3.03
C VAL A 107 5.90 6.90 -4.46
N VAL A 108 6.76 7.86 -4.79
CA VAL A 108 6.87 8.41 -6.16
C VAL A 108 7.15 7.30 -7.18
N LEU A 109 8.09 6.40 -6.89
CA LEU A 109 8.39 5.27 -7.78
C LEU A 109 7.21 4.32 -7.95
N LEU A 110 6.46 4.02 -6.89
CA LEU A 110 5.25 3.20 -6.97
C LEU A 110 4.22 3.86 -7.90
N PHE A 111 3.99 5.17 -7.76
CA PHE A 111 3.09 5.91 -8.65
C PHE A 111 3.59 6.00 -10.08
N ALA A 112 4.90 6.11 -10.31
CA ALA A 112 5.45 6.10 -11.66
C ALA A 112 5.29 4.72 -12.31
N ALA A 113 5.70 3.66 -11.61
CA ALA A 113 5.61 2.28 -12.10
C ALA A 113 4.17 1.80 -12.31
N ASN A 114 3.24 2.29 -11.49
CA ASN A 114 1.82 1.94 -11.58
C ASN A 114 1.04 2.87 -12.53
N GLY A 115 1.22 4.18 -12.37
CA GLY A 115 0.44 5.20 -13.05
C GLY A 115 0.79 5.35 -14.52
N ALA A 116 2.07 5.23 -14.90
CA ALA A 116 2.46 5.38 -16.30
C ALA A 116 1.83 4.30 -17.20
N PRO A 117 1.83 2.99 -16.84
CA PRO A 117 1.11 1.97 -17.61
C PRO A 117 -0.40 2.21 -17.69
N ILE A 118 -1.04 2.61 -16.59
CA ILE A 118 -2.49 2.90 -16.57
C ILE A 118 -2.81 4.05 -17.54
N VAL A 119 -2.07 5.16 -17.44
CA VAL A 119 -2.28 6.33 -18.30
C VAL A 119 -1.99 5.98 -19.76
N ALA A 120 -0.91 5.26 -20.05
CA ALA A 120 -0.59 4.84 -21.41
C ALA A 120 -1.71 3.97 -22.00
N ALA A 121 -2.18 2.96 -21.27
CA ALA A 121 -3.27 2.09 -21.72
C ALA A 121 -4.58 2.87 -21.94
N ASP A 122 -4.93 3.76 -21.02
CA ASP A 122 -6.12 4.60 -21.13
C ASP A 122 -6.06 5.55 -22.33
N LEU A 123 -4.90 6.12 -22.62
CA LEU A 123 -4.69 6.98 -23.78
C LEU A 123 -4.82 6.19 -25.09
N LEU A 124 -4.22 4.99 -25.16
CA LEU A 124 -4.27 4.12 -26.34
C LEU A 124 -5.68 3.60 -26.62
N LEU A 125 -6.42 3.24 -25.57
CA LEU A 125 -7.77 2.65 -25.69
C LEU A 125 -8.89 3.71 -25.65
N GLY A 126 -8.56 4.95 -25.29
CA GLY A 126 -9.53 6.05 -25.23
C GLY A 126 -10.61 5.91 -24.15
N LEU A 127 -10.36 5.13 -23.10
CA LEU A 127 -11.36 4.75 -22.10
C LEU A 127 -11.75 5.90 -21.14
N ARG A 128 -10.83 6.84 -20.91
CA ARG A 128 -10.98 7.99 -19.99
C ARG A 128 -11.24 7.57 -18.53
N VAL A 129 -10.72 6.42 -18.13
CA VAL A 129 -10.83 5.86 -16.78
C VAL A 129 -9.61 6.15 -15.91
N ALA A 130 -8.48 6.55 -16.51
CA ALA A 130 -7.22 6.78 -15.79
C ALA A 130 -7.34 7.74 -14.59
N PRO A 131 -8.05 8.89 -14.67
CA PRO A 131 -8.21 9.78 -13.51
C PRO A 131 -8.77 9.06 -12.29
N ALA A 132 -9.85 8.30 -12.49
CA ALA A 132 -10.53 7.54 -11.43
C ALA A 132 -9.63 6.41 -10.88
N MET A 133 -8.91 5.71 -11.75
CA MET A 133 -7.98 4.65 -11.33
C MET A 133 -6.82 5.20 -10.50
N LEU A 134 -6.27 6.37 -10.84
CA LEU A 134 -5.18 6.99 -10.08
C LEU A 134 -5.65 7.42 -8.68
N LEU A 135 -6.87 7.95 -8.56
CA LEU A 135 -7.46 8.27 -7.25
C LEU A 135 -7.72 7.01 -6.42
N ALA A 136 -8.25 5.95 -7.05
CA ALA A 136 -8.48 4.68 -6.39
C ALA A 136 -7.16 4.07 -5.86
N PHE A 137 -6.09 4.11 -6.67
CA PHE A 137 -4.77 3.64 -6.26
C PHE A 137 -4.21 4.44 -5.07
N ALA A 138 -4.33 5.78 -5.09
CA ALA A 138 -3.90 6.62 -3.99
C ALA A 138 -4.67 6.33 -2.69
N ALA A 139 -5.99 6.23 -2.79
CA ALA A 139 -6.85 5.87 -1.66
C ALA A 139 -6.50 4.47 -1.11
N TYR A 140 -6.27 3.51 -2.01
CA TYR A 140 -5.90 2.15 -1.63
C TYR A 140 -4.56 2.10 -0.90
N LEU A 141 -3.51 2.76 -1.42
CA LEU A 141 -2.20 2.79 -0.78
C LEU A 141 -2.28 3.40 0.62
N MET A 142 -3.00 4.51 0.78
CA MET A 142 -3.22 5.14 2.08
C MET A 142 -4.00 4.22 3.04
N ALA A 143 -5.00 3.51 2.55
CA ALA A 143 -5.77 2.56 3.34
C ALA A 143 -4.93 1.35 3.74
N ALA A 144 -4.13 0.79 2.83
CA ALA A 144 -3.22 -0.33 3.09
C ALA A 144 -2.24 0.03 4.21
N GLU A 145 -1.59 1.20 4.11
CA GLU A 145 -0.66 1.71 5.12
C GLU A 145 -1.34 1.93 6.49
N GLU A 146 -2.55 2.52 6.51
CA GLU A 146 -3.31 2.72 7.76
C GLU A 146 -3.76 1.41 8.40
N ILE A 147 -4.25 0.47 7.60
CA ILE A 147 -4.73 -0.82 8.07
C ILE A 147 -3.55 -1.66 8.58
N HIS A 148 -2.43 -1.66 7.87
CA HIS A 148 -1.19 -2.32 8.28
C HIS A 148 -0.72 -1.81 9.65
N TRP A 149 -0.69 -0.49 9.86
CA TRP A 149 -0.39 0.11 11.15
C TRP A 149 -1.35 -0.34 12.27
N ARG A 150 -2.65 -0.42 11.99
CA ARG A 150 -3.64 -0.89 12.99
C ARG A 150 -3.48 -2.38 13.30
N ILE A 151 -3.12 -3.19 12.30
CA ILE A 151 -2.82 -4.62 12.46
C ILE A 151 -1.64 -4.84 13.40
N HIS A 152 -0.61 -4.01 13.33
CA HIS A 152 0.57 -4.16 14.19
C HIS A 152 0.39 -3.53 15.56
N LEU A 153 -0.15 -2.31 15.62
CA LEU A 153 -0.23 -1.54 16.87
C LEU A 153 -1.51 -1.76 17.68
N GLY A 154 -2.25 -2.85 17.46
CA GLY A 154 -3.48 -3.13 18.21
C GLY A 154 -4.67 -2.20 17.90
N GLY A 155 -4.61 -1.42 16.82
CA GLY A 155 -5.66 -0.45 16.46
C GLY A 155 -6.97 -1.09 15.98
N ARG A 156 -8.11 -0.41 16.18
CA ARG A 156 -9.42 -0.87 15.69
C ARG A 156 -9.46 -0.93 14.17
N LEU A 157 -9.76 -2.10 13.62
CA LEU A 157 -9.90 -2.29 12.17
C LEU A 157 -11.29 -1.85 11.66
N PRO A 158 -11.40 -1.45 10.38
CA PRO A 158 -12.69 -1.22 9.75
C PRO A 158 -13.64 -2.43 9.87
N PRO A 159 -14.97 -2.22 9.92
CA PRO A 159 -15.93 -3.31 9.88
C PRO A 159 -15.67 -4.27 8.70
N GLY A 160 -15.82 -5.57 8.93
CA GLY A 160 -15.55 -6.60 7.92
C GLY A 160 -14.08 -7.05 7.80
N LEU A 161 -13.12 -6.30 8.36
CA LEU A 161 -11.68 -6.65 8.34
C LEU A 161 -11.18 -7.30 9.63
N GLY A 162 -12.07 -7.88 10.44
CA GLY A 162 -11.72 -8.47 11.73
C GLY A 162 -10.64 -9.57 11.64
N SER A 163 -10.64 -10.35 10.55
CA SER A 163 -9.68 -11.42 10.29
C SER A 163 -8.35 -10.95 9.68
N ALA A 164 -8.27 -9.70 9.20
CA ALA A 164 -7.08 -9.19 8.51
C ALA A 164 -5.83 -9.21 9.40
N ARG A 165 -6.00 -8.98 10.71
CA ARG A 165 -4.90 -9.06 11.69
C ARG A 165 -4.31 -10.47 11.74
N THR A 166 -5.15 -11.48 11.96
CA THR A 166 -4.71 -12.88 12.02
C THR A 166 -4.09 -13.31 10.69
N TYR A 167 -4.71 -12.90 9.57
CA TYR A 167 -4.21 -13.18 8.23
C TYR A 167 -2.79 -12.62 8.01
N HIS A 168 -2.59 -11.35 8.33
CA HIS A 168 -1.31 -10.66 8.14
C HIS A 168 -0.24 -11.13 9.13
N PHE A 169 -0.58 -11.53 10.35
CA PHE A 169 0.40 -12.14 11.24
C PHE A 169 0.82 -13.55 10.79
N ALA A 170 -0.08 -14.32 10.17
CA ALA A 170 0.31 -15.58 9.54
C ALA A 170 1.32 -15.38 8.39
N HIS A 171 1.29 -14.24 7.69
CA HIS A 171 2.35 -13.86 6.75
C HIS A 171 3.71 -13.69 7.46
N HIS A 172 3.73 -13.04 8.61
CA HIS A 172 4.97 -12.86 9.37
C HIS A 172 5.55 -14.17 9.91
N GLU A 173 4.71 -15.14 10.21
CA GLU A 173 5.14 -16.50 10.58
C GLU A 173 5.65 -17.31 9.37
N ARG A 174 5.03 -17.13 8.19
CA ARG A 174 5.40 -17.81 6.94
C ARG A 174 5.47 -16.81 5.77
N PRO A 175 6.60 -16.11 5.60
CA PRO A 175 6.74 -15.00 4.65
C PRO A 175 6.57 -15.35 3.17
N GLU A 176 6.52 -16.63 2.82
CA GLU A 176 6.33 -17.13 1.45
C GLU A 176 4.85 -17.17 0.99
N SER A 177 3.92 -16.67 1.82
CA SER A 177 2.47 -16.69 1.55
C SER A 177 1.79 -15.45 2.09
N ARG A 178 0.53 -15.16 1.69
CA ARG A 178 -0.30 -14.06 2.23
C ARG A 178 0.28 -12.66 2.02
N PHE A 179 0.41 -12.26 0.77
CA PHE A 179 1.07 -11.01 0.37
C PHE A 179 0.15 -9.78 0.34
N ASN A 180 -1.16 -9.91 0.20
CA ASN A 180 -2.05 -8.77 0.44
C ASN A 180 -2.16 -8.51 1.94
N ILE A 181 -2.11 -7.27 2.39
CA ILE A 181 -2.08 -6.93 3.82
C ILE A 181 -3.43 -7.20 4.49
N PHE A 182 -4.53 -6.85 3.84
CA PHE A 182 -5.85 -6.87 4.49
C PHE A 182 -6.99 -7.45 3.65
N LEU A 183 -6.90 -7.35 2.32
CA LEU A 183 -7.89 -7.91 1.41
C LEU A 183 -7.21 -8.95 0.51
N PRO A 184 -7.32 -10.25 0.81
CA PRO A 184 -6.50 -11.30 0.20
C PRO A 184 -6.93 -11.73 -1.21
N LEU A 185 -7.49 -10.83 -2.02
CA LEU A 185 -8.09 -11.20 -3.30
C LEU A 185 -7.10 -11.92 -4.23
N PHE A 186 -5.91 -11.36 -4.45
CA PHE A 186 -4.92 -12.00 -5.33
C PHE A 186 -4.19 -13.17 -4.67
N ASP A 187 -4.07 -13.18 -3.34
CA ASP A 187 -3.64 -14.40 -2.64
C ASP A 187 -4.61 -15.57 -2.85
N TRP A 188 -5.93 -15.34 -2.84
CA TRP A 188 -6.91 -16.38 -3.14
C TRP A 188 -6.86 -16.82 -4.61
N LEU A 189 -6.84 -15.86 -5.53
CA LEU A 189 -6.81 -16.13 -6.98
C LEU A 189 -5.56 -16.91 -7.40
N LEU A 190 -4.44 -16.67 -6.74
CA LEU A 190 -3.15 -17.27 -7.08
C LEU A 190 -2.73 -18.39 -6.12
N GLY A 191 -3.57 -18.78 -5.16
CA GLY A 191 -3.34 -19.93 -4.28
C GLY A 191 -2.38 -19.72 -3.10
N HIS A 192 -2.14 -18.48 -2.66
CA HIS A 192 -1.23 -18.13 -1.56
C HIS A 192 -1.94 -17.77 -0.23
N ALA A 193 -3.27 -17.88 -0.17
CA ALA A 193 -4.05 -17.47 1.01
C ALA A 193 -3.96 -18.46 2.21
N ARG A 194 -3.53 -19.72 2.00
CA ARG A 194 -3.59 -20.80 3.00
C ARG A 194 -2.24 -21.43 3.36
N GLY A 195 -1.12 -20.84 2.90
CA GLY A 195 0.24 -21.38 3.07
C GLY A 195 0.77 -21.45 4.50
#